data_AF-A0A2V9Z9C8-F1
#
_entry.id   AF-A0A2V9Z9C8-F1
#
_cell.length_a   1.000
_cell.length_b   1.000
_cell.length_c   1.000
_cell.angle_alpha   90.00
_cell.angle_beta   90.00
_cell.angle_gamma   90.00
#
_symmetry.space_group_name_H-M   'P 1'
#
loop_
_entity.id
_entity.type
_entity.pdbx_description
1 polymer ?
#
loop_
_entity_poly.entity_id
_entity_poly.type
_entity_poly.pdbx_seq_one_letter_code
_entity_poly.pdbx_strand_id
1 'polypeptide(L)'
;DLFRRYAGLHISLFPYFYTYAGEAAKTGLPIIRHPMLEFSEDPQAYKAEEEYLRVKKLLVGPVDYWAGELFTGGGDIRMPAPLDQIAILMRAGSIIPIISAETQPLAADTVEGSSTLAGSLTWRVFPAPQPYRDAFALCDGTVATVYQDASMITVQVKNSPVAHDYEVIVPATESPREVHASGKTLQKIDSNDHRTRESGWWMDPKDNTVRGAVVRR
;
A
#
# COMPACT_ATOMS: atom_id res chain seq x y z
N ASP A 1 -9.30 20.90 -7.06
CA ASP A 1 -9.45 19.54 -6.51
C ASP A 1 -8.42 18.51 -6.95
N LEU A 2 -8.10 18.39 -8.25
CA LEU A 2 -7.16 17.39 -8.76
C LEU A 2 -5.79 17.41 -8.07
N PHE A 3 -5.17 18.58 -7.95
CA PHE A 3 -3.89 18.76 -7.25
C PHE A 3 -3.96 18.25 -5.79
N ARG A 4 -5.02 18.60 -5.06
CA ARG A 4 -5.21 18.18 -3.66
C ARG A 4 -5.28 16.66 -3.52
N ARG A 5 -5.95 15.97 -4.46
CA ARG A 5 -6.02 14.49 -4.49
C ARG A 5 -4.63 13.88 -4.61
N TYR A 6 -3.80 14.35 -5.52
CA TYR A 6 -2.46 13.80 -5.73
C TYR A 6 -1.45 14.23 -4.68
N ALA A 7 -1.55 15.46 -4.16
CA ALA A 7 -0.77 15.88 -3.01
C ALA A 7 -1.08 14.99 -1.79
N GLY A 8 -2.37 14.70 -1.55
CA GLY A 8 -2.80 13.77 -0.51
C GLY A 8 -2.28 12.34 -0.74
N LEU A 9 -2.32 11.84 -1.98
CA LEU A 9 -1.73 10.54 -2.32
C LEU A 9 -0.22 10.51 -2.05
N HIS A 10 0.52 11.54 -2.48
CA HIS A 10 1.96 11.65 -2.25
C HIS A 10 2.29 11.68 -0.76
N ILE A 11 1.54 12.45 0.03
CA ILE A 11 1.66 12.48 1.50
C ILE A 11 1.38 11.09 2.09
N SER A 12 0.31 10.42 1.65
CA SER A 12 -0.05 9.10 2.15
C SER A 12 1.05 8.07 1.89
N LEU A 13 1.80 8.19 0.78
CA LEU A 13 2.90 7.29 0.41
C LEU A 13 4.23 7.65 1.09
N PHE A 14 4.25 8.59 2.03
CA PHE A 14 5.48 9.01 2.70
C PHE A 14 6.28 7.84 3.31
N PRO A 15 5.72 6.88 4.07
CA PRO A 15 6.51 5.79 4.66
C PRO A 15 7.20 4.93 3.58
N TYR A 16 6.50 4.74 2.47
CA TYR A 16 7.03 4.03 1.31
C TYR A 16 8.20 4.81 0.69
N PHE A 17 8.02 6.11 0.37
CA PHE A 17 9.09 6.91 -0.24
C PHE A 17 10.28 7.10 0.70
N TYR A 18 10.04 7.30 1.99
CA TYR A 18 11.07 7.45 3.00
C TYR A 18 11.92 6.18 3.14
N THR A 19 11.29 5.00 3.04
CA THR A 19 12.01 3.72 2.98
C THR A 19 12.95 3.67 1.78
N TYR A 20 12.49 4.08 0.60
CA TYR A 20 13.33 4.12 -0.61
C TYR A 20 14.39 5.21 -0.59
N ALA A 21 14.14 6.34 0.06
CA ALA A 21 15.15 7.35 0.31
C ALA A 21 16.29 6.77 1.18
N GLY A 22 15.96 5.97 2.18
CA GLY A 22 16.94 5.24 2.99
C GLY A 22 17.74 4.21 2.20
N GLU A 23 17.11 3.48 1.26
CA GLU A 23 17.82 2.58 0.35
C GLU A 23 18.73 3.35 -0.60
N ALA A 24 18.25 4.46 -1.17
CA ALA A 24 19.01 5.32 -2.06
C ALA A 24 20.27 5.88 -1.40
N ALA A 25 20.16 6.35 -0.16
CA ALA A 25 21.30 6.83 0.61
C ALA A 25 22.37 5.75 0.86
N LYS A 26 21.96 4.48 0.98
CA LYS A 26 22.87 3.34 1.25
C LYS A 26 23.48 2.74 -0.02
N THR A 27 22.76 2.74 -1.13
CA THR A 27 23.08 1.94 -2.32
C THR A 27 23.34 2.79 -3.57
N GLY A 28 22.92 4.06 -3.57
CA GLY A 28 22.93 4.92 -4.75
C GLY A 28 21.77 4.66 -5.72
N LEU A 29 20.90 3.67 -5.47
CA LEU A 29 19.75 3.40 -6.33
C LEU A 29 18.70 4.52 -6.20
N PRO A 30 18.23 5.14 -7.29
CA PRO A 30 17.26 6.23 -7.19
C PRO A 30 15.90 5.71 -6.68
N ILE A 31 15.08 6.62 -6.13
CA ILE A 31 13.72 6.29 -5.65
C ILE A 31 12.82 5.95 -6.83
N ILE A 32 12.85 6.80 -7.87
CA ILE A 32 12.19 6.58 -9.15
C ILE A 32 13.19 5.85 -10.05
N ARG A 33 12.85 4.66 -10.49
CA ARG A 33 13.75 3.80 -11.28
C ARG A 33 13.19 3.62 -12.68
N HIS A 34 14.10 3.69 -13.65
CA HIS A 34 13.79 3.23 -14.98
C HIS A 34 13.66 1.70 -14.96
N PRO A 35 12.71 1.10 -15.71
CA PRO A 35 12.52 -0.35 -15.76
C PRO A 35 13.81 -1.16 -15.97
N MET A 36 14.70 -0.68 -16.84
CA MET A 36 16.04 -1.26 -17.06
C MET A 36 16.87 -1.53 -15.80
N LEU A 37 16.73 -0.72 -14.73
CA LEU A 37 17.52 -0.89 -13.50
C LEU A 37 17.06 -2.09 -12.66
N GLU A 38 15.80 -2.49 -12.82
CA GLU A 38 15.22 -3.64 -12.13
C GLU A 38 15.18 -4.89 -13.03
N PHE A 39 15.17 -4.69 -14.35
CA PHE A 39 14.98 -5.73 -15.37
C PHE A 39 16.07 -5.70 -16.45
N SER A 40 17.34 -5.75 -16.03
CA SER A 40 18.47 -5.75 -16.98
C SER A 40 18.44 -6.91 -17.98
N GLU A 41 17.81 -8.02 -17.62
CA GLU A 41 17.70 -9.20 -18.48
C GLU A 41 16.54 -9.12 -19.49
N ASP A 42 15.65 -8.12 -19.39
CA ASP A 42 14.51 -7.95 -20.30
C ASP A 42 14.82 -6.88 -21.36
N PRO A 43 15.00 -7.25 -22.63
CA PRO A 43 15.25 -6.30 -23.71
C PRO A 43 14.14 -5.25 -23.89
N GLN A 44 12.90 -5.53 -23.47
CA GLN A 44 11.81 -4.56 -23.56
C GLN A 44 11.92 -3.47 -22.48
N ALA A 45 12.51 -3.78 -21.33
CA ALA A 45 12.70 -2.80 -20.24
C ALA A 45 13.63 -1.63 -20.63
N TYR A 46 14.45 -1.82 -21.66
CA TYR A 46 15.29 -0.77 -22.24
C TYR A 46 14.52 0.20 -23.15
N LYS A 47 13.33 -0.19 -23.64
CA LYS A 47 12.52 0.61 -24.58
C LYS A 47 11.40 1.40 -23.90
N ALA A 48 11.22 1.22 -22.59
CA ALA A 48 10.20 1.90 -21.84
C ALA A 48 10.58 3.37 -21.62
N GLU A 49 10.01 4.29 -22.41
CA GLU A 49 10.35 5.72 -22.35
C GLU A 49 9.40 6.53 -21.44
N GLU A 50 8.15 6.08 -21.31
CA GLU A 50 7.08 6.79 -20.59
C GLU A 50 6.66 6.09 -19.29
N GLU A 51 7.30 4.96 -18.97
CA GLU A 51 7.00 4.15 -17.79
C GLU A 51 8.16 4.23 -16.79
N TYR A 52 7.83 4.55 -15.53
CA TYR A 52 8.76 4.47 -14.43
C TYR A 52 8.31 3.35 -13.50
N LEU A 53 9.14 2.31 -13.41
CA LEU A 53 8.86 1.11 -12.62
C LEU A 53 9.67 1.13 -11.33
N ARG A 54 9.00 0.82 -10.22
CA ARG A 54 9.66 0.18 -9.08
C ARG A 54 9.04 -1.20 -8.88
N VAL A 55 9.64 -2.26 -9.42
CA VAL A 55 9.33 -3.63 -8.98
C VAL A 55 10.54 -4.55 -9.18
N LYS A 56 10.94 -5.25 -8.12
CA LYS A 56 12.15 -6.09 -8.06
C LYS A 56 12.07 -7.45 -8.76
N LYS A 57 10.97 -7.77 -9.46
CA LYS A 57 10.71 -8.95 -10.31
C LYS A 57 9.56 -8.57 -11.24
N LEU A 58 9.54 -9.10 -12.47
CA LEU A 58 8.58 -8.84 -13.56
C LEU A 58 7.20 -8.41 -13.02
N LEU A 59 6.48 -7.51 -13.67
CA LEU A 59 5.04 -7.33 -13.43
C LEU A 59 4.31 -8.65 -13.73
N VAL A 60 4.48 -9.68 -12.89
CA VAL A 60 3.68 -10.89 -12.85
C VAL A 60 2.39 -10.44 -12.23
N GLY A 61 1.45 -10.00 -13.07
CA GLY A 61 0.20 -9.40 -12.63
C GLY A 61 0.37 -7.95 -12.19
N PRO A 62 0.41 -6.98 -13.13
CA PRO A 62 0.15 -5.58 -12.79
C PRO A 62 -1.25 -5.45 -12.18
N VAL A 63 -1.40 -4.62 -11.16
CA VAL A 63 -2.70 -4.32 -10.56
C VAL A 63 -2.96 -2.82 -10.62
N ASP A 64 -4.14 -2.41 -11.07
CA ASP A 64 -4.58 -1.01 -10.97
C ASP A 64 -4.61 -0.56 -9.50
N TYR A 65 -3.86 0.50 -9.17
CA TYR A 65 -3.89 1.11 -7.85
C TYR A 65 -5.29 1.58 -7.44
N TRP A 66 -6.13 1.97 -8.41
CA TRP A 66 -7.46 2.53 -8.14
C TRP A 66 -8.53 1.44 -8.06
N ALA A 67 -8.70 0.68 -9.13
CA ALA A 67 -9.76 -0.33 -9.23
C ALA A 67 -9.40 -1.68 -8.60
N GLY A 68 -8.11 -1.96 -8.36
CA GLY A 68 -7.65 -3.28 -7.93
C GLY A 68 -7.73 -4.35 -9.03
N GLU A 69 -7.95 -3.95 -10.29
CA GLU A 69 -8.01 -4.87 -11.43
C GLU A 69 -6.63 -5.51 -11.68
N LEU A 70 -6.60 -6.83 -11.78
CA LEU A 70 -5.40 -7.59 -12.09
C LEU A 70 -5.27 -7.78 -13.62
N PHE A 71 -4.18 -7.29 -14.17
CA PHE A 71 -3.81 -7.46 -15.58
C PHE A 71 -2.92 -8.68 -15.79
N THR A 72 -2.83 -9.15 -17.03
CA THR A 72 -1.82 -10.15 -17.41
C THR A 72 -0.50 -9.43 -17.70
N GLY A 73 0.60 -9.91 -17.12
CA GLY A 73 1.93 -9.37 -17.35
C GLY A 73 2.57 -9.83 -18.67
N GLY A 74 3.74 -9.27 -18.99
CA GLY A 74 4.56 -9.71 -20.14
C GLY A 74 4.18 -9.09 -21.48
N GLY A 75 3.39 -8.02 -21.49
CA GLY A 75 3.05 -7.26 -22.69
C GLY A 75 2.46 -5.89 -22.35
N ASP A 76 2.11 -5.14 -23.39
CA ASP A 76 1.54 -3.80 -23.26
C ASP A 76 0.15 -3.85 -22.63
N ILE A 77 -0.10 -2.93 -21.69
CA ILE A 77 -1.39 -2.80 -21.02
C ILE A 77 -2.05 -1.52 -21.50
N ARG A 78 -3.28 -1.64 -22.00
CA ARG A 78 -4.14 -0.49 -22.29
C ARG A 78 -5.10 -0.30 -21.13
N MET A 79 -4.96 0.81 -20.42
CA MET A 79 -5.86 1.19 -19.33
C MET A 79 -6.42 2.61 -19.53
N PRO A 80 -7.61 2.92 -18.99
CA PRO A 80 -8.14 4.27 -19.01
C PRO A 80 -7.22 5.24 -18.26
N ALA A 81 -6.85 6.34 -18.92
CA ALA A 81 -6.11 7.45 -18.33
C ALA A 81 -6.87 8.78 -18.55
N PRO A 82 -8.04 8.97 -17.93
CA PRO A 82 -8.75 10.24 -17.99
C PRO A 82 -7.93 11.35 -17.32
N LEU A 83 -8.18 12.61 -17.67
CA LEU A 83 -7.40 13.77 -17.18
C LEU A 83 -7.35 13.89 -15.65
N ASP A 84 -8.33 13.31 -14.94
CA ASP A 84 -8.43 13.34 -13.49
C ASP A 84 -7.83 12.10 -12.79
N GLN A 85 -7.33 11.11 -13.54
CA GLN A 85 -6.74 9.87 -13.02
C GLN A 85 -5.40 9.52 -13.68
N ILE A 86 -4.31 9.58 -12.89
CA ILE A 86 -3.00 9.08 -13.30
C ILE A 86 -3.06 7.54 -13.27
N ALA A 87 -2.59 6.91 -14.34
CA ALA A 87 -2.39 5.46 -14.42
C ALA A 87 -1.28 5.04 -13.44
N ILE A 88 -1.62 4.20 -12.47
CA ILE A 88 -0.67 3.68 -11.48
C ILE A 88 -0.86 2.17 -11.39
N LEU A 89 0.20 1.43 -11.69
CA LEU A 89 0.22 -0.02 -11.59
C LEU A 89 1.09 -0.46 -10.40
N MET A 90 0.55 -1.38 -9.62
CA MET A 90 1.23 -2.02 -8.50
C MET A 90 1.58 -3.46 -8.87
N ARG A 91 2.66 -4.00 -8.28
CA ARG A 91 2.90 -5.45 -8.38
C ARG A 91 1.78 -6.20 -7.68
N ALA A 92 1.25 -7.24 -8.33
CA ALA A 92 0.36 -8.20 -7.69
C ALA A 92 0.91 -8.68 -6.35
N GLY A 93 0.03 -8.71 -5.37
CA GLY A 93 0.34 -9.23 -4.05
C GLY A 93 1.21 -8.35 -3.18
N SER A 94 1.58 -7.15 -3.67
CA SER A 94 2.35 -6.21 -2.87
C SER A 94 1.57 -5.72 -1.65
N ILE A 95 2.30 -5.42 -0.59
CA ILE A 95 1.82 -4.76 0.62
C ILE A 95 2.53 -3.42 0.75
N ILE A 96 1.76 -2.33 0.80
CA ILE A 96 2.26 -0.97 0.69
C ILE A 96 1.89 -0.18 1.96
N PRO A 97 2.87 0.39 2.66
CA PRO A 97 2.59 1.24 3.81
C PRO A 97 2.09 2.62 3.35
N ILE A 98 0.99 3.06 3.92
CA ILE A 98 0.44 4.40 3.74
C ILE A 98 0.05 5.02 5.09
N ILE A 99 -0.05 6.34 5.12
CA ILE A 99 -0.55 7.15 6.24
C ILE A 99 -1.76 7.98 5.80
N SER A 100 -2.43 8.61 6.76
CA SER A 100 -3.50 9.56 6.42
C SER A 100 -2.98 10.70 5.54
N ALA A 101 -3.76 11.09 4.54
CA ALA A 101 -3.46 12.26 3.71
C ALA A 101 -3.50 13.58 4.50
N GLU A 102 -4.10 13.58 5.69
CA GLU A 102 -4.11 14.72 6.62
C GLU A 102 -2.83 14.77 7.49
N THR A 103 -2.00 13.72 7.48
CA THR A 103 -0.76 13.68 8.25
C THR A 103 0.22 14.72 7.71
N GLN A 104 0.96 15.36 8.63
CA GLN A 104 2.02 16.31 8.29
C GLN A 104 3.38 15.65 8.57
N PRO A 105 3.86 14.76 7.68
CA PRO A 105 4.97 13.84 7.99
C PRO A 105 6.30 14.54 8.28
N LEU A 106 6.45 15.80 7.80
CA LEU A 106 7.66 16.61 7.96
C LEU A 106 7.50 17.75 8.98
N ALA A 107 6.33 17.89 9.64
CA ALA A 107 6.07 18.98 10.57
C ALA A 107 6.60 18.72 12.00
N ALA A 108 7.42 17.69 12.18
CA ALA A 108 7.99 17.33 13.47
C ALA A 108 8.56 18.57 14.18
N ASP A 109 8.05 18.83 15.38
CA ASP A 109 8.51 19.80 16.38
C ASP A 109 8.50 21.29 15.98
N THR A 110 7.90 21.66 14.84
CA THR A 110 7.82 23.08 14.41
C THR A 110 6.43 23.70 14.61
N VAL A 111 5.38 22.88 14.79
CA VAL A 111 4.00 23.34 14.97
C VAL A 111 3.32 22.51 16.06
N GLU A 112 2.85 23.18 17.12
CA GLU A 112 1.96 22.58 18.13
C GLU A 112 0.71 22.00 17.46
N GLY A 113 0.38 20.73 17.77
CA GLY A 113 -0.77 20.03 17.20
C GLY A 113 -0.53 19.35 15.84
N SER A 114 0.71 19.28 15.36
CA SER A 114 1.04 18.48 14.17
C SER A 114 0.78 16.98 14.42
N SER A 115 0.04 16.35 13.51
CA SER A 115 -0.06 14.89 13.46
C SER A 115 1.17 14.35 12.74
N THR A 116 2.13 13.84 13.51
CA THR A 116 3.34 13.20 12.97
C THR A 116 3.08 11.71 12.70
N LEU A 117 4.04 11.02 12.10
CA LEU A 117 4.03 9.57 11.77
C LEU A 117 3.74 8.62 12.95
N ALA A 118 3.63 9.14 14.18
CA ALA A 118 3.48 8.35 15.40
C ALA A 118 2.07 7.78 15.66
N GLY A 119 1.05 8.25 14.92
CA GLY A 119 -0.36 7.89 15.17
C GLY A 119 -0.77 6.54 14.56
N SER A 120 -1.01 6.53 13.25
CA SER A 120 -1.57 5.40 12.52
C SER A 120 -0.71 5.00 11.32
N LEU A 121 -0.64 3.69 11.05
CA LEU A 121 0.01 3.12 9.88
C LEU A 121 -0.95 2.15 9.19
N THR A 122 -1.22 2.42 7.91
CA THR A 122 -2.11 1.60 7.10
C THR A 122 -1.30 0.72 6.16
N TRP A 123 -1.65 -0.56 6.07
CA TRP A 123 -1.06 -1.51 5.14
C TRP A 123 -2.07 -1.86 4.04
N ARG A 124 -1.81 -1.37 2.84
CA ARG A 124 -2.64 -1.68 1.66
C ARG A 124 -2.10 -2.89 0.93
N VAL A 125 -2.89 -3.94 0.83
CA VAL A 125 -2.59 -5.18 0.10
C VAL A 125 -3.18 -5.11 -1.29
N PHE A 126 -2.46 -5.59 -2.29
CA PHE A 126 -2.94 -5.78 -3.65
C PHE A 126 -3.21 -7.26 -3.96
N PRO A 127 -4.21 -7.59 -4.79
CA PRO A 127 -4.52 -8.97 -5.16
C PRO A 127 -3.38 -9.64 -5.92
N ALA A 128 -3.30 -10.97 -5.84
CA ALA A 128 -2.40 -11.80 -6.64
C ALA A 128 -3.04 -13.15 -6.98
N PRO A 129 -2.57 -13.83 -8.05
CA PRO A 129 -2.82 -15.25 -8.23
C PRO A 129 -2.33 -16.04 -7.00
N GLN A 130 -3.22 -16.81 -6.38
CA GLN A 130 -2.98 -17.50 -5.12
C GLN A 130 -2.46 -18.94 -5.36
N PRO A 131 -1.65 -19.50 -4.45
CA PRO A 131 -1.16 -18.90 -3.21
C PRO A 131 -0.04 -17.88 -3.47
N TYR A 132 0.00 -16.81 -2.68
CA TYR A 132 1.01 -15.76 -2.81
C TYR A 132 1.53 -15.28 -1.46
N ARG A 133 2.81 -14.89 -1.42
CA ARG A 133 3.47 -14.34 -0.22
C ARG A 133 4.41 -13.22 -0.61
N ASP A 134 4.34 -12.12 0.13
CA ASP A 134 5.25 -10.98 -0.04
C ASP A 134 5.49 -10.26 1.29
N ALA A 135 6.47 -9.37 1.31
CA ALA A 135 6.75 -8.55 2.48
C ALA A 135 7.30 -7.17 2.10
N PHE A 136 7.03 -6.19 2.96
CA PHE A 136 7.61 -4.87 2.90
C PHE A 136 8.29 -4.55 4.23
N ALA A 137 9.56 -4.12 4.14
CA ALA A 137 10.35 -3.69 5.29
C ALA A 137 10.52 -2.17 5.24
N LEU A 138 10.02 -1.48 6.26
CA LEU A 138 10.23 -0.05 6.46
C LEU A 138 11.66 0.23 6.93
N CYS A 139 12.14 1.46 6.73
CA CYS A 139 13.48 1.87 7.13
C CYS A 139 13.74 1.80 8.65
N ASP A 140 12.69 1.83 9.47
CA ASP A 140 12.75 1.77 10.92
C ASP A 140 12.87 0.33 11.47
N GLY A 141 12.87 -0.66 10.57
CA GLY A 141 12.95 -2.09 10.90
C GLY A 141 11.59 -2.80 10.97
N THR A 142 10.48 -2.08 10.90
CA THR A 142 9.14 -2.66 10.85
C THR A 142 8.98 -3.49 9.58
N VAL A 143 8.50 -4.73 9.69
CA VAL A 143 8.24 -5.61 8.55
C VAL A 143 6.80 -6.07 8.54
N ALA A 144 6.08 -5.77 7.47
CA ALA A 144 4.77 -6.34 7.18
C ALA A 144 4.90 -7.47 6.16
N THR A 145 4.38 -8.64 6.48
CA THR A 145 4.31 -9.80 5.59
C THR A 145 2.85 -10.09 5.27
N VAL A 146 2.55 -10.30 3.99
CA VAL A 146 1.24 -10.73 3.52
C VAL A 146 1.29 -12.16 2.99
N TYR A 147 0.26 -12.93 3.30
CA TYR A 147 -0.02 -14.25 2.76
C TYR A 147 -1.44 -14.24 2.19
N GLN A 148 -1.62 -14.70 0.95
CA GLN A 148 -2.91 -14.79 0.28
C GLN A 148 -3.13 -16.22 -0.19
N ASP A 149 -4.25 -16.81 0.21
CA ASP A 149 -4.75 -18.10 -0.29
C ASP A 149 -6.24 -18.01 -0.65
N ALA A 150 -6.80 -19.10 -1.16
CA ALA A 150 -8.17 -19.18 -1.65
C ALA A 150 -9.26 -18.86 -0.60
N SER A 151 -8.91 -18.87 0.68
CA SER A 151 -9.83 -18.74 1.81
C SER A 151 -9.56 -17.54 2.70
N MET A 152 -8.31 -17.08 2.79
CA MET A 152 -7.90 -16.04 3.71
C MET A 152 -6.74 -15.18 3.20
N ILE A 153 -6.71 -13.94 3.67
CA ILE A 153 -5.57 -13.03 3.56
C ILE A 153 -5.07 -12.77 4.98
N THR A 154 -3.79 -13.07 5.23
CA THR A 154 -3.13 -12.82 6.51
C THR A 154 -2.09 -11.73 6.36
N VAL A 155 -2.16 -10.70 7.21
CA VAL A 155 -1.12 -9.68 7.34
C VAL A 155 -0.49 -9.81 8.72
N GLN A 156 0.84 -9.94 8.75
CA GLN A 156 1.63 -10.02 9.98
C GLN A 156 2.64 -8.88 10.00
N VAL A 157 2.58 -8.04 11.04
CA VAL A 157 3.54 -6.95 11.28
C VAL A 157 4.46 -7.35 12.43
N LYS A 158 5.78 -7.17 12.24
CA LYS A 158 6.82 -7.51 13.22
C LYS A 158 7.85 -6.39 13.31
N ASN A 159 8.61 -6.39 14.40
CA ASN A 159 9.78 -5.53 14.62
C ASN A 159 9.48 -4.02 14.60
N SER A 160 8.23 -3.63 14.85
CA SER A 160 7.86 -2.21 14.93
C SER A 160 8.53 -1.59 16.17
N PRO A 161 9.38 -0.55 16.02
CA PRO A 161 10.08 0.06 17.14
C PRO A 161 9.16 0.91 18.01
N VAL A 162 8.05 1.38 17.43
CA VAL A 162 6.97 2.05 18.14
C VAL A 162 5.69 1.27 17.94
N ALA A 163 4.78 1.35 18.89
CA ALA A 163 3.44 0.85 18.69
C ALA A 163 2.70 1.79 17.70
N HIS A 164 1.84 1.24 16.84
CA HIS A 164 0.99 2.00 15.91
C HIS A 164 -0.48 1.59 16.07
N ASP A 165 -1.39 2.51 15.74
CA ASP A 165 -2.74 2.09 15.36
C ASP A 165 -2.65 1.56 13.93
N TYR A 166 -3.08 0.32 13.70
CA TYR A 166 -2.93 -0.31 12.40
C TYR A 166 -4.27 -0.36 11.67
N GLU A 167 -4.25 -0.02 10.39
CA GLU A 167 -5.31 -0.36 9.45
C GLU A 167 -4.74 -1.31 8.40
N VAL A 168 -5.53 -2.28 7.97
CA VAL A 168 -5.21 -3.14 6.84
C VAL A 168 -6.32 -2.99 5.81
N ILE A 169 -5.94 -2.67 4.58
CA ILE A 169 -6.85 -2.56 3.43
C ILE A 169 -6.57 -3.75 2.52
N VAL A 170 -7.56 -4.60 2.28
CA VAL A 170 -7.45 -5.75 1.37
C VAL A 170 -8.51 -5.67 0.27
N PRO A 171 -8.21 -6.14 -0.95
CA PRO A 171 -9.20 -6.22 -2.02
C PRO A 171 -10.28 -7.24 -1.65
N ALA A 172 -11.55 -6.88 -1.85
CA ALA A 172 -12.68 -7.75 -1.57
C ALA A 172 -13.93 -7.29 -2.33
N THR A 173 -14.45 -8.15 -3.20
CA THR A 173 -15.74 -7.94 -3.87
C THR A 173 -16.92 -8.49 -3.06
N GLU A 174 -16.65 -9.38 -2.12
CA GLU A 174 -17.64 -9.99 -1.23
C GLU A 174 -17.34 -9.68 0.23
N SER A 175 -18.38 -9.69 1.07
CA SER A 175 -18.20 -9.52 2.50
C SER A 175 -17.44 -10.72 3.07
N PRO A 176 -16.38 -10.51 3.88
CA PRO A 176 -15.71 -11.59 4.57
C PRO A 176 -16.68 -12.22 5.58
N ARG A 177 -16.49 -13.51 5.84
CA ARG A 177 -17.25 -14.23 6.88
C ARG A 177 -16.86 -13.74 8.26
N GLU A 178 -15.56 -13.58 8.49
CA GLU A 178 -15.00 -13.13 9.76
C GLU A 178 -13.71 -12.34 9.49
N VAL A 179 -13.41 -11.41 10.38
CA VAL A 179 -12.14 -10.69 10.40
C VAL A 179 -11.55 -10.85 11.79
N HIS A 180 -10.27 -11.24 11.86
CA HIS A 180 -9.58 -11.47 13.12
C HIS A 180 -8.34 -10.59 13.21
N ALA A 181 -8.07 -10.06 14.40
CA ALA A 181 -6.86 -9.32 14.70
C ALA A 181 -6.30 -9.75 16.07
N SER A 182 -5.02 -10.12 16.10
CA SER A 182 -4.33 -10.52 17.35
C SER A 182 -5.09 -11.58 18.15
N GLY A 183 -5.71 -12.55 17.46
CA GLY A 183 -6.48 -13.64 18.06
C GLY A 183 -7.90 -13.27 18.51
N LYS A 184 -8.39 -12.05 18.24
CA LYS A 184 -9.76 -11.61 18.54
C LYS A 184 -10.55 -11.37 17.26
N THR A 185 -11.80 -11.79 17.24
CA THR A 185 -12.74 -11.43 16.15
C THR A 185 -13.10 -9.96 16.23
N LEU A 186 -12.93 -9.24 15.12
CA LEU A 186 -13.34 -7.84 14.97
C LEU A 186 -14.83 -7.76 14.63
N GLN A 187 -15.50 -6.78 15.22
CA GLN A 187 -16.91 -6.50 14.91
C GLN A 187 -17.01 -5.68 13.63
N LYS A 188 -18.07 -5.93 12.85
CA LYS A 188 -18.41 -5.09 11.70
C LYS A 188 -18.91 -3.74 12.20
N ILE A 189 -18.40 -2.64 11.66
CA ILE A 189 -18.81 -1.28 11.98
C ILE A 189 -19.47 -0.61 10.77
N ASP A 190 -20.42 0.29 11.05
CA ASP A 190 -21.23 0.97 10.02
C ASP A 190 -20.52 2.18 9.39
N SER A 191 -19.41 2.65 9.97
CA SER A 191 -18.76 3.89 9.59
C SER A 191 -17.48 3.67 8.80
N ASN A 192 -17.39 4.31 7.62
CA ASN A 192 -16.13 4.51 6.89
C ASN A 192 -15.24 5.58 7.55
N ASP A 193 -15.69 6.18 8.67
CA ASP A 193 -14.91 7.15 9.41
C ASP A 193 -13.83 6.43 10.24
N HIS A 194 -12.63 6.43 9.66
CA HIS A 194 -11.33 6.08 10.25
C HIS A 194 -11.02 6.78 11.58
N ARG A 195 -11.90 7.68 12.05
CA ARG A 195 -11.80 8.42 13.32
C ARG A 195 -12.52 7.74 14.48
N THR A 196 -13.25 6.64 14.26
CA THR A 196 -13.73 5.83 15.37
C THR A 196 -12.52 5.21 16.07
N ARG A 197 -12.22 5.64 17.31
CA ARG A 197 -11.10 5.14 18.12
C ARG A 197 -11.32 3.69 18.60
N GLU A 198 -12.00 2.89 17.81
CA GLU A 198 -12.44 1.54 18.13
C GLU A 198 -11.90 0.55 17.10
N SER A 199 -11.58 -0.66 17.56
CA SER A 199 -11.15 -1.73 16.66
C SER A 199 -12.36 -2.36 16.00
N GLY A 200 -12.33 -2.56 14.69
CA GLY A 200 -13.46 -3.06 13.91
C GLY A 200 -13.11 -3.21 12.44
N TRP A 201 -14.07 -3.66 11.63
CA TRP A 201 -13.90 -3.78 10.20
C TRP A 201 -15.13 -3.29 9.43
N TRP A 202 -14.92 -2.82 8.20
CA TRP A 202 -16.00 -2.38 7.31
C TRP A 202 -15.64 -2.68 5.85
N MET A 203 -16.65 -2.59 4.98
CA MET A 203 -16.48 -2.64 3.53
C MET A 203 -16.43 -1.20 3.00
N ASP A 204 -15.46 -0.90 2.14
CA ASP A 204 -15.51 0.32 1.33
C ASP A 204 -15.92 -0.05 -0.11
N PRO A 205 -17.18 0.20 -0.50
CA PRO A 205 -17.67 -0.13 -1.83
C PRO A 205 -17.10 0.79 -2.92
N LYS A 206 -16.44 1.91 -2.56
CA LYS A 206 -15.89 2.84 -3.56
C LYS A 206 -14.66 2.27 -4.26
N ASP A 207 -13.88 1.46 -3.55
CA ASP A 207 -12.65 0.83 -4.05
C ASP A 207 -12.68 -0.71 -3.96
N ASN A 208 -13.84 -1.31 -3.65
CA ASN A 208 -14.04 -2.75 -3.45
C ASN A 208 -13.01 -3.34 -2.47
N THR A 209 -12.92 -2.74 -1.28
CA THR A 209 -12.00 -3.20 -0.23
C THR A 209 -12.72 -3.58 1.06
N VAL A 210 -12.11 -4.50 1.81
CA VAL A 210 -12.33 -4.67 3.24
C VAL A 210 -11.25 -3.91 3.97
N ARG A 211 -11.66 -3.19 5.01
CA ARG A 211 -10.76 -2.46 5.90
C ARG A 211 -10.92 -2.98 7.31
N GLY A 212 -9.80 -3.31 7.95
CA GLY A 212 -9.77 -3.73 9.35
C GLY A 212 -8.85 -2.81 10.14
N ALA A 213 -9.37 -2.18 11.19
CA ALA A 213 -8.63 -1.27 12.06
C ALA A 213 -8.44 -1.88 13.45
N VAL A 214 -7.24 -1.72 13.98
CA VAL A 214 -6.85 -2.10 15.34
C VAL A 214 -6.27 -0.88 16.02
N VAL A 215 -7.03 -0.32 16.96
CA VAL A 215 -6.65 0.85 17.73
C VAL A 215 -5.99 0.39 19.03
N ARG A 216 -4.87 1.01 19.40
CA ARG A 216 -4.24 0.78 20.70
C ARG A 216 -5.18 1.23 21.82
N ARG A 217 -5.35 0.37 22.82
CA ARG A 217 -5.88 0.76 24.13
C ARG A 217 -4.73 0.94 25.10
#